data_AF-A0A1M5NYJ8-F1
#
_entry.id   AF-A0A1M5NYJ8-F1
#
_cell.length_a   1.000
_cell.length_b   1.000
_cell.length_c   1.000
_cell.angle_alpha   90.00
_cell.angle_beta   90.00
_cell.angle_gamma   90.00
#
_symmetry.space_group_name_H-M   'P 1'
#
loop_
_entity.id
_entity.type
_entity.pdbx_description
1 polymer ?
#
loop_
_entity_poly.entity_id
_entity_poly.type
_entity_poly.pdbx_seq_one_letter_code
_entity_poly.pdbx_strand_id
1 'polypeptide(L)' 'MKEHKFKKGEYEEAVEHAKESLLDKRIGIGQIMDETGLSKEQINKIQNKIQREIHDE' A
#
# COMPACT_ATOMS: atom_id res chain seq x y z
N MET A 1 6.96 -18.57 1.22
CA MET A 1 6.57 -17.22 0.74
C MET A 1 7.85 -16.40 0.69
N LYS A 2 8.21 -15.82 -0.47
CA LYS A 2 9.44 -15.02 -0.59
C LYS A 2 9.24 -13.72 0.19
N GLU A 3 9.96 -13.55 1.30
CA GLU A 3 10.06 -12.26 1.98
C GLU A 3 10.75 -11.27 1.04
N HIS A 4 9.98 -10.34 0.47
CA HIS A 4 10.54 -9.20 -0.24
C HIS A 4 11.18 -8.30 0.83
N LYS A 5 12.50 -8.40 0.99
CA LYS A 5 13.26 -7.48 1.84
C LYS A 5 13.41 -6.16 1.08
N PHE A 6 12.46 -5.25 1.28
CA PHE A 6 12.58 -3.88 0.82
C PHE A 6 13.89 -3.27 1.32
N LYS A 7 14.63 -2.62 0.43
CA LYS A 7 15.80 -1.82 0.83
C LYS A 7 15.34 -0.56 1.57
N LYS A 8 16.25 0.04 2.33
CA LYS A 8 15.99 1.30 3.04
C LYS A 8 15.63 2.40 2.02
N GLY A 9 14.46 3.01 2.14
CA GLY A 9 13.89 3.99 1.19
C GLY A 9 12.90 3.39 0.18
N GLU A 10 13.19 2.20 -0.36
CA GLU A 10 12.33 1.51 -1.33
C GLU A 10 10.97 1.11 -0.74
N TYR A 11 10.95 0.80 0.56
CA TYR A 11 9.71 0.56 1.29
C TYR A 11 8.83 1.81 1.39
N GLU A 12 9.43 2.98 1.57
CA GLU A 12 8.69 4.24 1.73
C GLU A 12 8.05 4.65 0.39
N GLU A 13 8.81 4.55 -0.71
CA GLU A 13 8.28 4.72 -2.07
C GLU A 13 7.13 3.75 -2.37
N ALA A 14 7.30 2.46 -2.06
CA ALA A 14 6.25 1.46 -2.28
C ALA A 14 4.99 1.77 -1.46
N VAL A 15 5.16 2.25 -0.22
CA VAL A 15 4.04 2.65 0.65
C VAL A 15 3.36 3.91 0.12
N GLU A 16 4.09 4.92 -0.33
CA GLU A 16 3.50 6.13 -0.93
C GLU A 16 2.74 5.81 -2.20
N HIS A 17 3.33 5.00 -3.09
CA HIS A 17 2.67 4.56 -4.31
C HIS A 17 1.41 3.73 -4.02
N ALA A 18 1.46 2.83 -3.04
CA ALA A 18 0.29 2.09 -2.58
C ALA A 18 -0.79 3.00 -2.01
N LYS A 19 -0.42 4.05 -1.25
CA LYS A 19 -1.39 5.00 -0.69
C LYS A 19 -2.12 5.76 -1.79
N GLU A 20 -1.39 6.32 -2.75
CA GLU A 20 -1.98 7.02 -3.89
C GLU A 20 -2.91 6.09 -4.70
N SER A 21 -2.44 4.86 -4.96
CA SER A 21 -3.23 3.87 -5.69
C SER A 21 -4.46 3.39 -4.93
N LEU A 22 -4.40 3.33 -3.59
CA LEU A 22 -5.56 2.99 -2.73
C LEU A 22 -6.61 4.10 -2.70
N LEU A 23 -6.21 5.35 -2.90
CA LEU A 23 -7.11 6.50 -3.01
C LEU A 23 -7.78 6.54 -4.40
N ASP A 24 -7.11 6.03 -5.43
CA ASP A 24 -7.68 5.88 -6.76
C ASP A 24 -8.68 4.71 -6.80
N LYS A 25 -9.98 5.05 -6.84
CA LYS A 25 -11.08 4.06 -6.81
C LYS A 25 -11.10 3.10 -8.01
N ARG A 26 -10.21 3.27 -9.00
CA ARG A 26 -10.12 2.39 -10.18
C ARG A 26 -9.07 1.30 -10.05
N ILE A 27 -8.20 1.36 -9.05
CA ILE A 27 -7.10 0.39 -8.86
C ILE A 27 -7.47 -0.58 -7.74
N GLY A 28 -7.43 -1.88 -8.05
CA GLY A 28 -7.69 -2.94 -7.06
C GLY A 28 -6.44 -3.32 -6.28
N ILE A 29 -6.61 -3.84 -5.05
CA ILE A 29 -5.51 -4.31 -4.18
C ILE A 29 -4.55 -5.27 -4.92
N GLY A 30 -5.07 -6.12 -5.81
CA GLY A 30 -4.24 -7.06 -6.58
C GLY A 30 -3.25 -6.36 -7.53
N GLN A 31 -3.64 -5.25 -8.15
CA GLN A 31 -2.72 -4.45 -8.99
C GLN A 31 -1.68 -3.75 -8.12
N ILE A 32 -2.10 -3.17 -7.00
CA ILE A 32 -1.19 -2.48 -6.07
C ILE A 32 -0.12 -3.46 -5.55
N MET A 33 -0.48 -4.71 -5.26
CA MET A 33 0.47 -5.75 -4.88
C MET A 33 1.50 -6.05 -5.98
N ASP A 34 1.06 -6.06 -7.24
CA ASP A 34 1.92 -6.34 -8.39
C ASP A 34 2.89 -5.18 -8.66
N GLU A 35 2.39 -3.93 -8.58
CA GLU A 35 3.16 -2.72 -8.85
C GLU A 35 4.16 -2.39 -7.72
N THR A 36 3.75 -2.56 -6.46
CA THR A 36 4.57 -2.17 -5.30
C THR A 36 5.38 -3.33 -4.70
N GLY A 37 5.05 -4.58 -5.07
CA GLY A 37 5.61 -5.77 -4.43
C GLY A 37 5.19 -5.95 -2.96
N LEU A 38 4.28 -5.11 -2.45
CA LEU A 38 3.78 -5.20 -1.09
C LEU A 38 2.87 -6.41 -0.91
N SER A 39 2.93 -6.99 0.28
CA SER A 39 1.98 -8.04 0.65
C SER A 39 0.59 -7.47 0.93
N LYS A 40 -0.44 -8.28 0.71
CA LYS A 40 -1.83 -7.93 1.01
C LYS A 40 -2.02 -7.39 2.44
N GLU A 41 -1.30 -7.96 3.41
CA GLU A 41 -1.35 -7.49 4.80
C GLU A 41 -0.79 -6.06 4.96
N GLN A 42 0.30 -5.74 4.27
CA GLN A 42 0.89 -4.40 4.30
C GLN A 42 -0.06 -3.39 3.67
N ILE A 43 -0.63 -3.71 2.50
CA ILE A 43 -1.62 -2.86 1.82
C ILE A 43 -2.85 -2.66 2.71
N ASN A 44 -3.36 -3.70 3.37
CA ASN A 44 -4.48 -3.58 4.31
C ASN A 44 -4.15 -2.64 5.49
N LYS A 45 -2.94 -2.73 6.05
CA LYS A 45 -2.50 -1.81 7.11
C LYS A 45 -2.46 -0.36 6.62
N ILE A 46 -1.97 -0.14 5.40
CA ILE A 46 -1.92 1.18 4.76
C ILE A 46 -3.34 1.71 4.51
N GLN A 47 -4.22 0.89 3.93
CA GLN A 47 -5.61 1.24 3.66
C GLN A 47 -6.37 1.59 4.94
N ASN A 48 -6.20 0.82 6.01
CA ASN A 48 -6.85 1.08 7.30
C ASN A 48 -6.35 2.40 7.91
N LYS A 49 -5.06 2.69 7.79
CA LYS A 49 -4.49 3.98 8.22
C LYS A 49 -5.09 5.14 7.44
N ILE A 50 -5.14 5.06 6.11
CA ILE A 50 -5.77 6.08 5.25
C ILE A 50 -7.24 6.27 5.63
N GLN A 51 -7.99 5.17 5.77
CA GLN A 51 -9.41 5.26 6.14
C GLN A 51 -9.60 5.93 7.49
N ARG A 52 -8.76 5.65 8.49
CA ARG A 52 -8.78 6.37 9.77
C ARG A 52 -8.48 7.86 9.61
N GLU A 53 -7.47 8.23 8.82
CA GLU A 53 -7.11 9.64 8.60
C GLU A 53 -8.22 10.40 7.84
N ILE A 54 -9.01 9.72 6.99
CA ILE A 54 -10.13 10.34 6.25
C ILE A 54 -11.42 10.39 7.09
N HIS A 55 -11.64 9.47 8.03
CA HIS A 55 -12.88 9.38 8.83
C HIS A 55 -12.85 10.15 10.16
N ASP A 56 -11.73 10.79 10.51
CA ASP A 56 -11.59 11.61 11.73
C ASP A 56 -11.97 13.09 11.51
N GLU A 57 -12.79 13.38 10.48
CA GLU A 57 -13.35 14.71 10.19
C GLU A 57 -14.85 14.80 10.52
#